data_AF-A0A7X3ZFK1-F1
#
_entry.id   AF-A0A7X3ZFK1-F1
#
_cell.length_a   1.000
_cell.length_b   1.000
_cell.length_c   1.000
_cell.angle_alpha   90.00
_cell.angle_beta   90.00
_cell.angle_gamma   90.00
#
_symmetry.space_group_name_H-M   'P 1'
#
loop_
_entity.id
_entity.type
_entity.pdbx_description
1 polymer ?
#
loop_
_entity_poly.entity_id
_entity_poly.type
_entity_poly.pdbx_seq_one_letter_code
_entity_poly.pdbx_strand_id
1 'polypeptide(L)'
;MAGRLHKAAEEQVETAAGALASVRWDLHIGQRQRTLWTERAYPHRILRWEDGDGGRGELMQTIRVHYWQLQAHADEVYRRELGIP
;
A
#
# COMPACT_ATOMS: atom_id res chain seq x y z
N MET A 1 -18.14 -17.63 -1.74
CA MET A 1 -17.12 -18.02 -0.74
C MET A 1 -16.99 -16.91 0.27
N ALA A 2 -16.97 -17.21 1.57
CA ALA A 2 -16.69 -16.22 2.60
C ALA A 2 -15.18 -16.03 2.74
N GLY A 3 -14.71 -14.78 2.78
CA GLY A 3 -13.32 -14.44 3.08
C GLY A 3 -13.13 -14.19 4.58
N ARG A 4 -11.91 -14.45 5.08
CA ARG A 4 -11.51 -14.11 6.45
C ARG A 4 -10.41 -13.07 6.40
N LEU A 5 -10.61 -11.96 7.12
CA LEU A 5 -9.61 -10.93 7.35
C LEU A 5 -9.26 -10.91 8.84
N HIS A 6 -7.97 -11.02 9.16
CA HIS A 6 -7.46 -11.00 10.52
C HIS A 6 -6.52 -9.80 10.70
N LYS A 7 -6.76 -8.98 11.73
CA LYS A 7 -5.82 -7.93 12.14
C LYS A 7 -4.75 -8.58 13.02
N ALA A 8 -3.50 -8.61 12.55
CA ALA A 8 -2.42 -9.30 13.22
C ALA A 8 -1.72 -8.41 14.25
N ALA A 9 -0.65 -7.72 13.86
CA ALA A 9 0.18 -6.92 14.76
C ALA A 9 0.42 -5.51 14.19
N GLU A 10 0.77 -4.58 15.08
CA GLU A 10 1.38 -3.31 14.67
C GLU A 10 2.89 -3.50 14.58
N GLU A 11 3.48 -3.06 13.47
CA GLU A 11 4.91 -3.20 13.22
C GLU A 11 5.43 -2.10 12.30
N GLN A 12 6.74 -1.87 12.32
CA GLN A 12 7.40 -1.00 11.35
C GLN A 12 7.71 -1.81 10.09
N VAL A 13 7.36 -1.28 8.92
CA VAL A 13 7.66 -1.90 7.64
C VAL A 13 8.61 -1.00 6.84
N GLU A 14 9.69 -1.58 6.34
CA GLU A 14 10.60 -0.94 5.40
C GLU A 14 10.04 -1.04 3.99
N THR A 15 10.10 0.07 3.26
CA THR A 15 9.67 0.19 1.86
C THR A 15 10.65 1.12 1.13
N ALA A 16 10.62 1.16 -0.20
CA ALA A 16 11.41 2.18 -0.91
C ALA A 16 11.01 3.63 -0.56
N ALA A 17 9.79 3.86 -0.07
CA ALA A 17 9.33 5.16 0.45
C ALA A 17 9.80 5.45 1.89
N GLY A 18 10.57 4.54 2.51
CA GLY A 18 11.11 4.64 3.87
C GLY A 18 10.41 3.73 4.89
N ALA A 19 10.83 3.86 6.14
CA ALA A 19 10.33 3.07 7.27
C ALA A 19 9.03 3.67 7.81
N LEU A 20 7.95 2.88 7.81
CA LEU A 20 6.60 3.36 8.12
C LEU A 20 5.92 2.51 9.20
N ALA A 21 5.25 3.16 10.15
CA ALA A 21 4.43 2.46 11.13
C ALA A 21 3.19 1.85 10.46
N SER A 22 2.96 0.57 10.69
CA SER A 22 1.95 -0.21 9.98
C SER A 22 1.12 -1.11 10.90
N VAL A 23 0.00 -1.57 10.36
CA VAL A 23 -0.85 -2.65 10.88
C VAL A 23 -0.81 -3.77 9.85
N ARG A 24 -0.43 -4.98 10.27
CA ARG A 24 -0.48 -6.17 9.42
C ARG A 24 -1.86 -6.81 9.43
N TRP A 25 -2.28 -7.27 8.27
CA TRP A 25 -3.52 -7.99 8.04
C TRP A 25 -3.27 -9.28 7.28
N ASP A 26 -3.87 -10.37 7.74
CA ASP A 26 -3.83 -11.66 7.06
C ASP A 26 -5.20 -11.92 6.42
N LEU A 27 -5.23 -11.98 5.09
CA LEU A 27 -6.42 -12.18 4.27
C LEU A 27 -6.44 -13.59 3.66
N HIS A 28 -7.56 -14.27 3.82
CA HIS A 28 -7.81 -15.59 3.24
C HIS A 28 -9.12 -15.57 2.45
N ILE A 29 -9.08 -15.85 1.15
CA ILE A 29 -10.26 -15.91 0.27
C ILE A 29 -10.15 -17.16 -0.61
N GLY A 30 -10.93 -18.19 -0.28
CA GLY A 30 -10.82 -19.48 -0.97
C GLY A 30 -9.42 -20.08 -0.78
N GLN A 31 -8.71 -20.30 -1.88
CA GLN A 31 -7.31 -20.77 -1.85
C GLN A 31 -6.28 -19.63 -1.81
N ARG A 32 -6.71 -18.37 -1.94
CA ARG A 32 -5.79 -17.23 -1.95
C ARG A 32 -5.51 -16.77 -0.53
N GLN A 33 -4.23 -16.69 -0.20
CA GLN A 33 -3.74 -16.07 1.02
C GLN A 33 -2.93 -14.82 0.65
N ARG A 34 -3.15 -13.73 1.38
CA ARG A 34 -2.40 -12.48 1.22
C ARG A 34 -2.14 -11.84 2.57
N THR A 35 -0.94 -11.33 2.76
CA THR A 35 -0.56 -10.47 3.88
C THR A 35 -0.52 -9.04 3.37
N LEU A 36 -1.12 -8.11 4.11
CA LEU A 36 -1.16 -6.69 3.79
C LEU A 36 -0.60 -5.90 4.97
N TRP A 37 0.20 -4.88 4.69
CA TRP A 37 0.62 -3.90 5.68
C TRP A 37 -0.03 -2.58 5.33
N THR A 38 -0.88 -2.07 6.22
CA THR A 38 -1.49 -0.75 6.04
C THR A 38 -0.86 0.27 6.97
N GLU A 39 -0.70 1.52 6.54
CA GLU A 39 -0.20 2.59 7.37
C GLU A 39 -1.07 2.77 8.62
N ARG A 40 -0.42 2.90 9.78
CA ARG A 40 -1.10 3.10 11.05
C ARG A 40 -1.79 4.46 11.11
N ALA A 41 -1.13 5.50 10.58
CA ALA A 41 -1.68 6.84 10.50
C ALA A 41 -2.76 6.94 9.41
N TYR A 42 -3.77 7.78 9.65
CA TYR A 42 -4.75 8.11 8.64
C TYR A 42 -4.16 9.08 7.58
N PRO A 43 -4.49 8.93 6.29
CA PRO A 43 -5.25 7.84 5.66
C PRO A 43 -4.46 6.52 5.59
N HIS A 44 -5.14 5.41 5.87
CA HIS A 44 -4.56 4.06 5.86
C HIS A 44 -4.23 3.60 4.42
N ARG A 45 -2.97 3.75 4.01
CA ARG A 45 -2.47 3.28 2.70
C ARG A 45 -1.94 1.86 2.82
N ILE A 46 -2.04 1.06 1.75
CA ILE A 46 -1.27 -0.20 1.68
C ILE A 46 0.19 0.17 1.43
N LEU A 47 1.06 -0.25 2.34
CA LEU A 47 2.51 0.00 2.32
C LEU A 47 3.28 -1.17 1.70
N ARG A 48 2.79 -2.39 1.92
CA ARG A 48 3.35 -3.63 1.40
C ARG A 48 2.26 -4.68 1.27
N TRP A 49 2.44 -5.63 0.36
CA TRP A 49 1.65 -6.84 0.31
C TRP A 49 2.48 -8.01 -0.18
N GLU A 50 2.09 -9.21 0.25
CA GLU A 50 2.66 -10.49 -0.17
C GLU A 50 1.54 -11.50 -0.35
N ASP A 51 1.56 -12.33 -1.38
CA ASP A 51 0.63 -13.44 -1.55
C ASP A 51 1.33 -14.81 -1.40
N GLY A 52 0.51 -15.84 -1.22
CA GLY A 52 0.98 -17.21 -1.03
C GLY A 52 1.72 -17.81 -2.23
N ASP A 53 1.60 -17.20 -3.41
CA ASP A 53 2.26 -17.64 -4.66
C ASP A 53 3.62 -16.95 -4.87
N GLY A 54 4.06 -16.14 -3.92
CA GLY A 54 5.34 -15.40 -3.96
C GLY A 54 5.25 -14.03 -4.61
N GLY A 55 4.05 -13.60 -5.02
CA GLY A 55 3.79 -12.24 -5.46
C GLY A 55 3.99 -11.26 -4.30
N ARG A 56 4.60 -10.12 -4.59
CA ARG A 56 4.85 -9.06 -3.61
C ARG A 56 4.82 -7.69 -4.24
N GLY A 57 4.52 -6.69 -3.44
CA GLY A 57 4.67 -5.29 -3.82
C GLY A 57 4.82 -4.40 -2.59
N GLU A 58 5.44 -3.24 -2.79
CA GLU A 58 5.67 -2.26 -1.73
C GLU A 58 5.49 -0.84 -2.25
N LEU A 59 5.31 0.10 -1.32
CA LEU A 59 5.19 1.51 -1.61
C LEU A 59 6.55 2.05 -2.05
N MET A 60 6.65 2.39 -3.34
CA MET A 60 7.87 2.94 -3.91
C MET A 60 8.02 4.42 -3.56
N GLN A 61 6.98 5.20 -3.85
CA GLN A 61 6.93 6.63 -3.60
C GLN A 61 5.47 7.09 -3.53
N THR A 62 5.22 8.24 -2.92
CA THR A 62 3.88 8.78 -2.71
C THR A 62 3.94 10.29 -2.56
N ILE A 63 2.94 10.97 -3.11
CA ILE A 63 2.69 12.40 -2.89
C ILE A 63 1.26 12.57 -2.40
N ARG A 64 1.02 13.55 -1.54
CA ARG A 64 -0.33 13.91 -1.07
C ARG A 64 -0.67 15.28 -1.62
N VAL A 65 -1.68 15.32 -2.49
CA VAL A 65 -2.19 16.55 -3.09
C VAL A 65 -3.69 16.62 -2.86
N HIS A 66 -4.24 17.83 -2.92
CA HIS A 66 -5.68 17.99 -2.84
C HIS A 66 -6.33 17.44 -4.12
N TYR A 67 -7.53 16.84 -3.99
CA TYR A 67 -8.19 16.19 -5.13
C TYR A 67 -8.45 17.16 -6.30
N TRP A 68 -8.69 18.45 -6.03
CA TRP A 68 -8.87 19.47 -7.05
C TRP A 68 -7.57 19.84 -7.78
N GLN A 69 -6.41 19.36 -7.36
CA GLN A 69 -5.16 19.56 -8.09
C GLN A 69 -4.96 18.50 -9.19
N LEU A 70 -5.75 17.41 -9.18
CA LEU A 70 -5.65 16.26 -10.11
C LEU A 70 -6.59 16.39 -11.34
N GLN A 71 -7.00 17.60 -11.70
CA GLN A 71 -8.03 17.85 -12.73
C GLN A 71 -7.45 18.27 -14.09
N ALA A 72 -6.13 18.43 -14.21
CA ALA A 72 -5.49 18.78 -15.47
C ALA A 72 -4.99 17.50 -16.15
N HIS A 73 -5.43 17.24 -17.39
CA HIS A 73 -5.15 16.03 -18.18
C HIS A 73 -3.65 15.73 -18.48
N ALA A 74 -2.72 16.41 -17.83
CA ALA A 74 -1.29 16.27 -18.00
C ALA A 74 -0.55 16.45 -16.66
N ASP A 75 -0.88 15.61 -15.67
CA ASP A 75 -0.20 15.46 -14.36
C ASP A 75 1.32 15.09 -14.47
N GLU A 76 2.02 15.58 -15.49
CA GLU A 76 3.45 15.38 -15.78
C GLU A 76 4.35 15.81 -14.63
N VAL A 77 3.97 16.86 -13.90
CA VAL A 77 4.66 17.27 -12.67
C VAL A 77 4.69 16.10 -11.67
N TYR A 78 3.58 15.39 -11.50
CA TYR A 78 3.47 14.27 -10.57
C TYR A 78 4.16 13.02 -11.09
N ARG A 79 4.16 12.78 -12.42
CA ARG A 79 4.97 11.70 -13.00
C ARG A 79 6.45 11.89 -12.73
N ARG A 80 6.96 13.10 -12.97
CA ARG A 80 8.35 13.47 -12.69
C ARG A 80 8.67 13.33 -11.21
N GLU A 81 7.81 13.85 -10.34
CA GLU A 81 8.00 13.73 -8.89
C GLU A 81 8.01 12.26 -8.44
N LEU A 82 7.13 11.41 -8.97
CA LEU A 82 7.03 9.99 -8.64
C LEU A 82 8.04 9.10 -9.40
N GLY A 83 8.88 9.67 -10.26
CA GLY A 83 9.85 8.91 -11.07
C GLY A 83 9.21 7.94 -12.08
N ILE A 84 8.00 8.24 -12.54
CA ILE A 84 7.26 7.42 -13.52
C ILE A 84 7.59 7.95 -14.93
N PRO A 85 8.03 7.09 -15.87
CA PRO A 85 8.34 7.49 -17.25
C PRO A 85 7.12 7.95 -18.05
#